data_AF-A0A2S8XAT6-F1
#
_entry.id   AF-A0A2S8XAT6-F1
#
_cell.length_a   1.000
_cell.length_b   1.000
_cell.length_c   1.000
_cell.angle_alpha   90.00
_cell.angle_beta   90.00
_cell.angle_gamma   90.00
#
_symmetry.space_group_name_H-M   'P 1'
#
loop_
_entity.id
_entity.type
_entity.pdbx_description
1 polymer ?
#
loop_
_entity_poly.entity_id
_entity_poly.type
_entity_poly.pdbx_seq_one_letter_code
_entity_poly.pdbx_strand_id
1 'polypeptide(L)'
;MKIEPNKEFACKMGIMLDSKLIWYKHFHPFCDDIILEYTNPPFWIIELATVRYQGSAIEIVNKYIHSEPCITYYNSKLFDQYIACLYIKYDRREISWASFLLETGQYADSCEAVKEPCEYFFELLTEYEAEEFNIEVEHKQREEIWGKFRGEIHEMQELYDVFREYFKQYTMKEREASK
;
A
#
# COMPACT_ATOMS: atom_id res chain seq x y z
N MET A 1 -16.79 -3.85 5.71
CA MET A 1 -15.90 -5.04 5.69
C MET A 1 -15.40 -5.26 7.10
N LYS A 2 -15.51 -6.47 7.66
CA LYS A 2 -14.88 -6.79 8.95
C LYS A 2 -13.44 -7.24 8.65
N ILE A 3 -12.46 -6.45 9.04
CA ILE A 3 -11.05 -6.77 8.82
C ILE A 3 -10.60 -7.70 9.94
N GLU A 4 -10.17 -8.90 9.58
CA GLU A 4 -9.52 -9.81 10.53
C GLU A 4 -8.01 -9.55 10.52
N PRO A 5 -7.37 -9.32 11.70
CA PRO A 5 -5.94 -9.04 11.80
C PRO A 5 -5.06 -10.30 11.66
N ASN A 6 -5.32 -11.08 10.60
CA ASN A 6 -4.60 -12.30 10.24
C ASN A 6 -3.34 -11.97 9.41
N LYS A 7 -2.56 -13.00 9.05
CA LYS A 7 -1.31 -12.83 8.32
C LYS A 7 -1.49 -12.31 6.89
N GLU A 8 -2.57 -12.69 6.22
CA GLU A 8 -2.86 -12.16 4.89
C GLU A 8 -3.08 -10.65 4.93
N PHE A 9 -3.91 -10.19 5.87
CA PHE A 9 -4.13 -8.77 6.08
C PHE A 9 -2.83 -8.06 6.47
N ALA A 10 -2.02 -8.65 7.36
CA ALA A 10 -0.73 -8.09 7.74
C ALA A 10 0.21 -7.92 6.55
N CYS A 11 0.28 -8.88 5.63
CA CYS A 11 1.07 -8.74 4.39
C CYS A 11 0.58 -7.55 3.55
N LYS A 12 -0.74 -7.43 3.33
CA LYS A 12 -1.32 -6.31 2.58
C LYS A 12 -1.07 -4.96 3.27
N MET A 13 -1.18 -4.93 4.60
CA MET A 13 -0.88 -3.74 5.40
C MET A 13 0.59 -3.37 5.34
N GLY A 14 1.50 -4.35 5.39
CA GLY A 14 2.94 -4.17 5.20
C GLY A 14 3.23 -3.50 3.85
N ILE A 15 2.63 -4.00 2.77
CA ILE A 15 2.76 -3.43 1.43
C ILE A 15 2.27 -1.97 1.36
N MET A 16 1.14 -1.65 1.98
CA MET A 16 0.65 -0.27 2.04
C MET A 16 1.56 0.65 2.88
N LEU A 17 2.22 0.11 3.91
CA LEU A 17 3.20 0.84 4.71
C LEU A 17 4.50 1.05 3.92
N ASP A 18 5.03 0.02 3.26
CA ASP A 18 6.26 0.08 2.48
C ASP A 18 6.13 1.07 1.29
N SER A 19 5.01 1.02 0.58
CA SER A 19 4.69 1.95 -0.51
C SER A 19 4.33 3.38 -0.04
N LYS A 20 4.24 3.58 1.29
CA LYS A 20 3.81 4.82 1.96
C LYS A 20 2.39 5.27 1.58
N LEU A 21 1.55 4.36 1.11
CA LEU A 21 0.14 4.62 0.84
C LEU A 21 -0.62 4.92 2.15
N ILE A 22 -0.22 4.28 3.24
CA ILE A 22 -0.73 4.57 4.60
C ILE A 22 0.41 4.90 5.57
N TRP A 23 0.07 5.62 6.64
CA TRP A 23 0.98 6.00 7.73
C TRP A 23 0.20 6.11 9.06
N TYR A 24 0.86 6.49 10.16
CA TYR A 24 0.27 6.44 11.51
C TYR A 24 -1.12 7.09 11.67
N LYS A 25 -1.41 8.17 10.94
CA LYS A 25 -2.74 8.82 10.97
C LYS A 25 -3.85 7.94 10.39
N HIS A 26 -3.49 6.98 9.56
CA HIS A 26 -4.42 5.99 9.00
C HIS A 26 -4.59 4.81 9.96
N PHE A 27 -3.49 4.24 10.47
CA PHE A 27 -3.57 2.98 11.20
C PHE A 27 -3.80 3.12 12.71
N HIS A 28 -3.52 4.26 13.35
CA HIS A 28 -3.79 4.44 14.79
C HIS A 28 -5.27 4.25 15.15
N PRO A 29 -6.23 4.94 14.49
CA PRO A 29 -7.65 4.73 14.80
C PRO A 29 -8.11 3.30 14.52
N PHE A 30 -7.56 2.66 13.48
CA PHE A 30 -7.82 1.25 13.20
C PHE A 30 -7.34 0.35 14.34
N CYS A 31 -6.12 0.56 14.84
CA CYS A 31 -5.60 -0.21 15.97
C CYS A 31 -6.44 0.01 17.23
N ASP A 32 -6.85 1.24 17.52
CA ASP A 32 -7.73 1.56 18.65
C ASP A 32 -9.05 0.77 18.59
N ASP A 33 -9.70 0.76 17.41
CA ASP A 33 -10.95 0.03 17.20
C ASP A 33 -10.77 -1.49 17.42
N ILE A 34 -9.71 -2.08 16.87
CA ILE A 34 -9.42 -3.52 17.05
C ILE A 34 -9.12 -3.84 18.52
N ILE A 35 -8.40 -2.97 19.23
CA ILE A 35 -8.09 -3.14 20.66
C ILE A 35 -9.37 -3.08 21.51
N LEU A 36 -10.32 -2.22 21.15
CA LEU A 36 -11.59 -2.09 21.86
C LEU A 36 -12.57 -3.23 21.54
N GLU A 37 -12.59 -3.74 20.30
CA GLU A 37 -13.50 -4.80 19.88
C GLU A 37 -13.08 -6.18 20.41
N TYR A 38 -11.77 -6.47 20.42
CA TYR A 38 -11.27 -7.81 20.77
C TYR A 38 -11.03 -7.93 22.27
N THR A 39 -11.59 -8.97 22.90
CA THR A 39 -11.31 -9.29 24.32
C THR A 39 -9.82 -9.58 24.55
N ASN A 40 -9.17 -10.19 23.56
CA ASN A 40 -7.72 -10.44 23.54
C ASN A 40 -7.17 -9.97 22.19
N PRO A 41 -6.83 -8.68 22.03
CA PRO A 41 -6.35 -8.16 20.76
C PRO A 41 -4.98 -8.75 20.39
N PRO A 42 -4.69 -8.93 19.09
CA PRO A 42 -3.39 -9.43 18.66
C PRO A 42 -2.25 -8.52 19.13
N PHE A 43 -1.20 -9.11 19.68
CA PHE A 43 -0.09 -8.34 20.26
C PHE A 43 0.56 -7.37 19.26
N TRP A 44 0.70 -7.76 17.99
CA TRP A 44 1.28 -6.89 16.96
C TRP A 44 0.45 -5.64 16.68
N ILE A 45 -0.88 -5.69 16.86
CA ILE A 45 -1.77 -4.52 16.75
C ILE A 45 -1.51 -3.57 17.93
N ILE A 46 -1.34 -4.12 19.13
CA ILE A 46 -1.01 -3.34 20.33
C ILE A 46 0.34 -2.66 20.15
N GLU A 47 1.38 -3.39 19.71
CA GLU A 47 2.70 -2.81 19.40
C GLU A 47 2.57 -1.71 18.35
N LEU A 48 1.85 -1.96 17.26
CA LEU A 48 1.67 -1.00 16.16
C LEU A 48 0.99 0.29 16.62
N ALA A 49 0.00 0.21 17.52
CA ALA A 49 -0.69 1.38 18.07
C ALA A 49 0.26 2.36 18.78
N THR A 50 1.43 1.89 19.24
CA THR A 50 2.38 2.71 20.01
C THR A 50 3.39 3.47 19.16
N VAL A 51 3.52 3.14 17.87
CA VAL A 51 4.57 3.72 17.01
C VAL A 51 4.02 4.71 16.00
N ARG A 52 4.75 5.79 15.76
CA ARG A 52 4.45 6.78 14.71
C ARG A 52 5.43 6.72 13.53
N TYR A 53 6.64 6.23 13.78
CA TYR A 53 7.69 6.16 12.78
C TYR A 53 7.41 5.01 11.81
N GLN A 54 7.44 5.30 10.50
CA GLN A 54 7.07 4.36 9.45
C GLN A 54 7.93 3.09 9.47
N GLY A 55 9.26 3.23 9.66
CA GLY A 55 10.16 2.08 9.72
C GLY A 55 9.82 1.12 10.85
N SER A 56 9.50 1.65 12.04
CA SER A 56 9.08 0.82 13.18
C SER A 56 7.74 0.14 12.94
N ALA A 57 6.80 0.81 12.27
CA ALA A 57 5.52 0.20 11.89
C ALA A 57 5.73 -1.00 10.94
N ILE A 58 6.58 -0.83 9.93
CA ILE A 58 6.97 -1.89 8.99
C ILE A 58 7.63 -3.06 9.74
N GLU A 59 8.59 -2.78 10.62
CA GLU A 59 9.28 -3.80 11.42
C GLU A 59 8.33 -4.63 12.27
N ILE A 60 7.35 -3.99 12.95
CA ILE A 60 6.35 -4.68 13.77
C ILE A 60 5.47 -5.59 12.92
N VAL A 61 4.98 -5.10 11.77
CA VAL A 61 4.14 -5.87 10.87
C VAL A 61 4.93 -7.06 10.30
N ASN A 62 6.17 -6.84 9.86
CA ASN A 62 7.04 -7.90 9.34
C ASN A 62 7.38 -8.95 10.41
N LYS A 63 7.63 -8.54 11.65
CA LYS A 63 7.84 -9.47 12.77
C LYS A 63 6.64 -10.41 12.95
N TYR A 64 5.41 -9.90 12.80
CA TYR A 64 4.21 -10.73 12.85
C TYR A 64 4.05 -11.63 11.61
N ILE A 65 4.24 -11.09 10.40
CA ILE A 65 4.19 -11.88 9.15
C ILE A 65 5.10 -13.11 9.25
N HIS A 66 6.32 -12.93 9.75
CA HIS A 66 7.34 -13.99 9.89
C HIS A 66 7.33 -14.75 11.23
N SER A 67 6.38 -14.45 12.13
CA SER A 67 6.21 -15.20 13.39
C SER A 67 5.67 -16.62 13.14
N GLU A 68 5.65 -17.49 14.15
CA GLU A 68 5.00 -18.81 14.00
C GLU A 68 3.47 -18.70 14.11
N PRO A 69 2.68 -19.45 13.28
CA PRO A 69 3.12 -20.38 12.23
C PRO A 69 3.65 -19.63 11.00
N CYS A 70 4.82 -20.00 10.48
CA CYS A 70 5.37 -19.34 9.28
C CYS A 70 4.52 -19.67 8.04
N ILE A 71 3.85 -18.65 7.47
CA ILE A 71 3.04 -18.79 6.25
C ILE A 71 3.74 -18.04 5.12
N THR A 72 4.47 -18.76 4.26
CA THR A 72 5.20 -18.18 3.13
C THR A 72 4.33 -17.96 1.89
N TYR A 73 3.12 -18.52 1.87
CA TYR A 73 2.20 -18.46 0.74
C TYR A 73 1.94 -17.02 0.26
N TYR A 74 1.63 -16.11 1.19
CA TYR A 74 1.29 -14.72 0.87
C TYR A 74 2.48 -13.93 0.33
N ASN A 75 3.69 -14.21 0.83
CA ASN A 75 4.91 -13.54 0.39
C ASN A 75 5.22 -13.80 -1.08
N SER A 76 4.71 -14.88 -1.67
CA SER A 76 4.95 -15.25 -3.07
C SER A 76 3.88 -14.77 -4.06
N LYS A 77 2.77 -14.21 -3.57
CA LYS A 77 1.59 -13.89 -4.39
C LYS A 77 1.15 -12.43 -4.34
N LEU A 78 1.76 -11.65 -3.46
CA LEU A 78 1.34 -10.27 -3.21
C LEU A 78 2.29 -9.22 -3.82
N PHE A 79 3.16 -9.61 -4.76
CA PHE A 79 4.18 -8.72 -5.31
C PHE A 79 3.57 -7.56 -6.10
N ASP A 80 2.52 -7.84 -6.87
CA ASP A 80 1.84 -6.86 -7.72
C ASP A 80 1.01 -5.84 -6.91
N GLN A 81 0.67 -6.15 -5.66
CA GLN A 81 -0.09 -5.26 -4.77
C GLN A 81 0.73 -4.01 -4.40
N TYR A 82 2.06 -4.08 -4.43
CA TYR A 82 2.90 -2.89 -4.28
C TYR A 82 2.75 -1.94 -5.46
N ILE A 83 2.76 -2.47 -6.69
CA ILE A 83 2.51 -1.72 -7.92
C ILE A 83 1.10 -1.10 -7.88
N ALA A 84 0.10 -1.86 -7.42
CA ALA A 84 -1.25 -1.35 -7.19
C ALA A 84 -1.27 -0.17 -6.19
N CYS A 85 -0.52 -0.24 -5.09
CA CYS A 85 -0.42 0.87 -4.15
C CYS A 85 0.19 2.13 -4.77
N LEU A 86 1.23 1.98 -5.59
CA LEU A 86 1.80 3.10 -6.34
C LEU A 86 0.79 3.69 -7.34
N TYR A 87 0.02 2.84 -8.02
CA TYR A 87 -1.04 3.30 -8.93
C TYR A 87 -2.10 4.11 -8.19
N ILE A 88 -2.53 3.67 -7.00
CA ILE A 88 -3.49 4.40 -6.15
C ILE A 88 -2.92 5.76 -5.73
N LYS A 89 -1.63 5.85 -5.39
CA LYS A 89 -0.96 7.13 -5.11
C LYS A 89 -0.98 8.06 -6.33
N TYR A 90 -0.73 7.52 -7.52
CA TYR A 90 -0.81 8.27 -8.77
C TYR A 90 -2.23 8.78 -9.04
N ASP A 91 -3.25 7.94 -8.91
CA ASP A 91 -4.66 8.31 -9.13
C ASP A 91 -5.11 9.45 -8.19
N ARG A 92 -4.59 9.43 -6.96
CA ARG A 92 -4.78 10.48 -5.95
C ARG A 92 -3.90 11.71 -6.14
N ARG A 93 -3.08 11.75 -7.19
CA ARG A 93 -2.12 12.82 -7.52
C ARG A 93 -1.07 13.07 -6.44
N GLU A 94 -0.72 12.04 -5.68
CA GLU A 94 0.36 12.10 -4.69
C GLU A 94 1.74 11.91 -5.33
N ILE A 95 1.78 11.22 -6.48
CA ILE A 95 2.96 11.06 -7.32
C ILE A 95 2.58 11.33 -8.78
N SER A 96 3.57 11.70 -9.60
CA SER A 96 3.39 11.88 -11.05
C SER A 96 3.41 10.53 -11.78
N TRP A 97 2.97 10.51 -13.05
CA TRP A 97 3.08 9.31 -13.89
C TRP A 97 4.53 8.84 -14.06
N ALA A 98 5.46 9.77 -14.29
CA ALA A 98 6.89 9.45 -14.36
C ALA A 98 7.42 8.85 -13.06
N SER A 99 7.02 9.40 -11.90
CA SER A 99 7.38 8.86 -10.59
C SER A 99 6.81 7.45 -10.37
N PHE A 100 5.56 7.23 -10.79
CA PHE A 100 4.94 5.91 -10.76
C PHE A 100 5.76 4.91 -11.58
N LEU A 101 6.03 5.18 -12.86
CA LEU A 101 6.78 4.27 -13.74
C LEU A 101 8.19 3.99 -13.22
N LEU A 102 8.88 5.00 -12.71
CA LEU A 102 10.22 4.85 -12.13
C LEU A 102 10.21 3.97 -10.88
N GLU A 103 9.32 4.25 -9.92
CA GLU A 103 9.22 3.47 -8.66
C GLU A 103 8.77 2.03 -8.92
N THR A 104 7.85 1.80 -9.87
CA THR A 104 7.44 0.45 -10.27
C THR A 104 8.55 -0.31 -10.96
N GLY A 105 9.32 0.34 -11.84
CA GLY A 105 10.47 -0.28 -12.50
C GLY A 105 11.56 -0.69 -11.52
N GLN A 106 11.91 0.19 -10.57
CA GLN A 106 12.87 -0.12 -9.51
C GLN A 106 12.41 -1.25 -8.59
N TYR A 107 11.12 -1.28 -8.27
CA TYR A 107 10.54 -2.36 -7.47
C TYR A 107 10.56 -3.69 -8.23
N ALA A 108 10.14 -3.70 -9.50
CA ALA A 108 10.17 -4.89 -10.35
C ALA A 108 11.59 -5.44 -10.55
N ASP A 109 12.59 -4.56 -10.67
CA ASP A 109 14.01 -4.96 -10.78
C ASP A 109 14.49 -5.66 -9.50
N SER A 110 14.04 -5.16 -8.34
CA SER A 110 14.35 -5.78 -7.04
C SER A 110 13.51 -7.03 -6.76
N CYS A 111 12.42 -7.24 -7.50
CA CYS A 111 11.41 -8.25 -7.24
C CYS A 111 11.06 -9.00 -8.54
N GLU A 112 11.88 -10.00 -8.90
CA GLU A 112 11.76 -10.78 -10.15
C GLU A 112 10.45 -11.62 -10.29
N ALA A 113 9.51 -11.50 -9.35
CA ALA A 113 8.28 -12.29 -9.30
C ALA A 113 7.00 -11.50 -9.60
N VAL A 114 7.11 -10.23 -10.02
CA VAL A 114 5.98 -9.42 -10.50
C VAL A 114 5.51 -9.86 -11.89
N LYS A 115 4.30 -9.49 -12.28
CA LYS A 115 3.71 -9.83 -13.59
C LYS A 115 4.48 -9.29 -14.78
N GLU A 116 4.94 -8.05 -14.69
CA GLU A 116 5.64 -7.35 -15.76
C GLU A 116 7.05 -7.01 -15.29
N PRO A 117 8.08 -7.29 -16.11
CA PRO A 117 9.47 -7.11 -15.71
C PRO A 117 9.84 -5.61 -15.64
N CYS A 118 11.00 -5.29 -15.07
CA CYS A 118 11.40 -3.89 -14.90
C CYS A 118 11.53 -3.13 -16.22
N GLU A 119 11.97 -3.82 -17.29
CA GLU A 119 12.09 -3.27 -18.64
C GLU A 119 10.77 -2.72 -19.16
N TYR A 120 9.64 -3.38 -18.86
CA TYR A 120 8.32 -2.91 -19.26
C TYR A 120 8.07 -1.48 -18.75
N PHE A 121 8.30 -1.24 -17.46
CA PHE A 121 8.06 0.09 -16.87
C PHE A 121 9.08 1.14 -17.34
N PHE A 122 10.35 0.75 -17.53
CA PHE A 122 11.39 1.66 -18.01
C PHE A 122 11.22 2.03 -19.49
N GLU A 123 10.73 1.11 -20.33
CA GLU A 123 10.36 1.40 -21.72
C GLU A 123 9.22 2.41 -21.80
N LEU A 124 8.16 2.23 -20.98
CA LEU A 124 7.07 3.19 -20.89
C LEU A 124 7.54 4.56 -20.41
N LEU A 125 8.45 4.60 -19.43
CA LEU A 125 9.04 5.85 -18.95
C LEU A 125 9.84 6.55 -20.05
N THR A 126 10.65 5.79 -20.79
CA THR A 126 11.45 6.31 -21.90
C THR A 126 10.58 6.87 -23.02
N GLU A 127 9.49 6.18 -23.38
CA GLU A 127 8.51 6.68 -24.36
C GLU A 127 7.85 7.98 -23.87
N TYR A 128 7.42 8.01 -22.62
CA TYR A 128 6.77 9.18 -22.03
C TYR A 128 7.70 10.40 -21.94
N GLU A 129 8.98 10.18 -21.60
CA GLU A 129 10.01 11.23 -21.59
C GLU A 129 10.36 11.71 -23.00
N ALA A 130 10.45 10.81 -23.99
CA ALA A 130 10.74 11.16 -25.38
C ALA A 130 9.65 12.04 -26.01
N GLU A 131 8.40 11.86 -25.58
CA GLU A 131 7.25 12.66 -25.99
C GLU A 131 7.04 13.90 -25.09
N GLU A 132 8.05 14.31 -24.32
CA GLU A 132 8.02 15.48 -23.43
C GLU A 132 6.85 15.47 -22.42
N PHE A 133 6.56 14.30 -21.84
CA PHE A 133 5.49 14.08 -20.86
C PHE A 133 4.09 14.33 -21.42
N ASN A 134 3.86 13.92 -22.68
CA ASN A 134 2.59 14.08 -23.37
C ASN A 134 1.43 13.36 -22.65
N ILE A 135 0.34 14.09 -22.43
CA ILE A 135 -0.85 13.58 -21.71
C ILE A 135 -1.58 12.45 -22.44
N GLU A 136 -1.55 12.41 -23.77
CA GLU A 136 -2.15 11.34 -24.58
C GLU A 136 -1.38 10.03 -24.42
N VAL A 137 -0.05 10.11 -24.34
CA VAL A 137 0.83 8.96 -24.05
C VAL A 137 0.53 8.44 -22.65
N GLU A 138 0.50 9.31 -21.64
CA GLU A 138 0.11 8.95 -20.27
C GLU A 138 -1.26 8.27 -20.24
N HIS A 139 -2.26 8.83 -20.91
CA HIS A 139 -3.60 8.24 -20.95
C HIS A 139 -3.60 6.81 -21.51
N LYS A 140 -2.89 6.58 -22.62
CA LYS A 140 -2.78 5.26 -23.26
C LYS A 140 -2.06 4.26 -22.34
N GLN A 141 -0.91 4.64 -21.80
CA GLN A 141 -0.12 3.78 -20.91
C GLN A 141 -0.89 3.46 -19.62
N ARG A 142 -1.63 4.44 -19.09
CA ARG A 142 -2.49 4.24 -17.91
C ARG A 142 -3.59 3.23 -18.17
N GLU A 143 -4.28 3.31 -19.31
CA GLU A 143 -5.32 2.34 -19.66
C GLU A 143 -4.76 0.92 -19.79
N GLU A 144 -3.56 0.78 -20.38
CA GLU A 144 -2.88 -0.50 -20.49
C GLU A 144 -2.53 -1.09 -19.12
N ILE A 145 -1.86 -0.30 -18.26
CA ILE A 145 -1.46 -0.72 -16.91
C ILE A 145 -2.69 -1.04 -16.07
N TRP A 146 -3.74 -0.22 -16.13
CA TRP A 146 -4.99 -0.50 -15.43
C TRP A 146 -5.58 -1.83 -15.88
N GLY A 147 -5.54 -2.16 -17.19
CA GLY A 147 -5.99 -3.45 -17.70
C GLY A 147 -5.22 -4.64 -17.12
N LYS A 148 -3.88 -4.53 -17.02
CA LYS A 148 -2.99 -5.60 -16.53
C LYS A 148 -3.08 -5.82 -15.03
N PHE A 149 -3.22 -4.75 -14.25
CA PHE A 149 -3.19 -4.77 -12.78
C PHE A 149 -4.57 -4.54 -12.14
N ARG A 150 -5.65 -4.63 -12.92
CA ARG A 150 -7.02 -4.31 -12.47
C ARG A 150 -7.41 -5.01 -11.18
N GLY A 151 -7.08 -6.30 -11.06
CA GLY A 151 -7.45 -7.11 -9.90
C GLY A 151 -6.81 -6.60 -8.62
N GLU A 152 -5.50 -6.36 -8.66
CA GLU A 152 -4.70 -5.92 -7.52
C GLU A 152 -5.01 -4.47 -7.16
N ILE A 153 -5.22 -3.60 -8.17
CA ILE A 153 -5.68 -2.23 -7.95
C ILE A 153 -7.02 -2.24 -7.22
N HIS A 154 -7.98 -3.06 -7.67
CA HIS A 154 -9.29 -3.13 -7.02
C HIS A 154 -9.19 -3.64 -5.58
N GLU A 155 -8.46 -4.73 -5.36
CA GLU A 155 -8.25 -5.31 -4.03
C GLU A 155 -7.61 -4.32 -3.06
N MET A 156 -6.52 -3.66 -3.47
CA MET A 156 -5.83 -2.69 -2.60
C MET A 156 -6.64 -1.42 -2.41
N GLN A 157 -7.44 -1.00 -3.41
CA GLN A 157 -8.33 0.15 -3.27
C GLN A 157 -9.42 -0.09 -2.23
N GLU A 158 -10.04 -1.27 -2.20
CA GLU A 158 -11.05 -1.61 -1.20
C GLU A 158 -10.49 -1.55 0.22
N LEU A 159 -9.26 -2.05 0.40
CA LEU A 159 -8.58 -2.00 1.69
C LEU A 159 -8.18 -0.56 2.07
N TYR A 160 -7.64 0.18 1.10
CA TYR A 160 -7.24 1.57 1.29
C TYR A 160 -8.44 2.47 1.66
N ASP A 161 -9.60 2.26 1.06
CA ASP A 161 -10.81 3.03 1.36
C ASP A 161 -11.24 2.91 2.82
N VAL A 162 -11.02 1.75 3.46
CA VAL A 162 -11.23 1.60 4.91
C VAL A 162 -10.27 2.49 5.70
N PHE A 163 -8.97 2.45 5.37
CA PHE A 163 -7.97 3.30 6.02
C PHE A 163 -8.16 4.79 5.77
N ARG A 164 -8.76 5.17 4.63
CA ARG A 164 -9.14 6.56 4.34
C ARG A 164 -10.20 7.06 5.31
N GLU A 165 -11.18 6.24 5.70
CA GLU A 165 -12.17 6.62 6.70
C GLU A 165 -11.52 6.79 8.08
N TYR A 166 -10.58 5.92 8.45
CA TYR A 166 -9.80 6.09 9.68
C TYR A 166 -8.97 7.38 9.69
N PHE A 167 -8.35 7.73 8.56
CA PHE A 167 -7.65 9.00 8.42
C PHE A 167 -8.58 10.20 8.64
N LYS A 168 -9.80 10.17 8.11
CA LYS A 168 -10.79 11.24 8.36
C LYS A 168 -11.10 11.35 9.85
N GLN A 169 -11.35 10.23 10.53
CA GLN A 169 -11.61 10.22 11.98
C GLN A 169 -10.43 10.81 12.76
N TYR A 170 -9.20 10.43 12.41
CA TYR A 170 -7.99 11.00 13.02
C TYR A 170 -7.97 12.54 12.86
N THR A 171 -8.20 13.04 11.65
CA THR A 171 -8.19 14.49 11.40
C THR A 171 -9.31 15.24 12.13
N MET A 172 -10.48 14.61 12.33
CA MET A 172 -11.58 15.19 13.10
C MET A 172 -11.21 15.32 14.58
N LYS A 173 -10.70 14.24 15.20
CA LYS A 173 -10.27 14.24 16.60
C LYS A 173 -9.19 15.29 16.88
N GLU A 174 -8.19 15.43 16.01
CA GLU A 174 -7.13 16.45 16.14
C GLU A 174 -7.68 17.88 16.07
N ARG A 175 -8.66 18.13 15.18
CA ARG A 175 -9.30 19.44 15.06
C ARG A 175 -10.14 19.79 16.28
N GLU A 176 -10.75 18.80 16.92
CA GLU A 176 -11.52 18.98 18.16
C GLU A 176 -10.60 19.22 19.36
N ALA A 177 -9.48 18.51 19.46
CA ALA A 177 -8.51 18.68 20.54
C ALA A 177 -7.73 20.02 20.47
N SER A 178 -7.70 20.65 19.29
CA SER A 178 -7.03 21.94 19.06
C SER A 178 -7.93 23.17 19.29
N LYS A 179 -9.19 22.96 19.69
CA LYS A 179 -10.15 24.03 20.03
C LYS A 179 -10.24 24.21 21.54
#